data_AF-A0A925DIV5-F1
#
_entry.id   AF-A0A925DIV5-F1
#
_cell.length_a   1.000
_cell.length_b   1.000
_cell.length_c   1.000
_cell.angle_alpha   90.00
_cell.angle_beta   90.00
_cell.angle_gamma   90.00
#
_symmetry.space_group_name_H-M   'P 1'
#
loop_
_entity.id
_entity.type
_entity.pdbx_description
1 polymer ?
#
loop_
_entity_poly.entity_id
_entity_poly.type
_entity_poly.pdbx_seq_one_letter_code
_entity_poly.pdbx_strand_id
1 'polypeptide(L)'
;MQYKPTSSNYDTFIQYRAVIIRAIALAWKDPAFKAELFKEPKSALKETFQYDFPYDMDVNVLDGSARWSPTSTVGWTVTAQNTVRLVLPPKPEAGEEAVALATYNAQHLTFLTNY
;
A
#
# COMPACT_ATOMS: atom_id res chain seq x y z
N MET A 1 -19.68 20.77 17.23
CA MET A 1 -19.02 19.56 16.70
C MET A 1 -18.88 19.72 15.20
N GLN A 2 -17.65 19.84 14.68
CA GLN A 2 -17.45 19.77 13.23
C GLN A 2 -17.37 18.30 12.82
N TYR A 3 -18.33 17.87 12.01
CA TYR A 3 -18.26 16.58 11.34
C TYR A 3 -17.17 16.67 10.26
N LYS A 4 -16.03 16.02 10.49
CA LYS A 4 -15.10 15.66 9.40
C LYS A 4 -15.60 14.33 8.85
N PRO A 5 -15.99 14.22 7.57
CA PRO A 5 -16.23 12.93 6.98
C PRO A 5 -14.94 12.11 7.16
N THR A 6 -15.02 11.01 7.90
CA THR A 6 -13.97 9.99 7.90
C THR A 6 -13.82 9.56 6.45
N SER A 7 -12.64 9.79 5.87
CA SER A 7 -12.38 9.49 4.46
C SER A 7 -12.80 8.06 4.16
N SER A 8 -13.62 7.87 3.12
CA SER A 8 -14.02 6.52 2.70
C SER A 8 -12.78 5.71 2.33
N ASN A 9 -12.83 4.37 2.39
CA ASN A 9 -11.76 3.51 1.86
C ASN A 9 -11.36 3.92 0.43
N TYR A 10 -12.33 4.42 -0.36
CA TYR A 10 -12.08 5.01 -1.67
C TYR A 10 -11.15 6.23 -1.63
N ASP A 11 -11.42 7.20 -0.77
CA ASP A 11 -10.60 8.42 -0.62
C ASP A 11 -9.18 8.07 -0.17
N THR A 12 -9.06 7.09 0.72
CA THR A 12 -7.80 6.53 1.19
C THR A 12 -6.98 5.92 0.04
N PHE A 13 -7.62 5.20 -0.88
CA PHE A 13 -6.96 4.71 -2.11
C PHE A 13 -6.57 5.84 -3.08
N ILE A 14 -7.35 6.92 -3.15
CA ILE A 14 -6.99 8.08 -3.97
C ILE A 14 -5.75 8.81 -3.39
N GLN A 15 -5.71 8.99 -2.08
CA GLN A 15 -4.55 9.58 -1.39
C GLN A 15 -3.30 8.72 -1.60
N TYR A 16 -3.43 7.39 -1.47
CA TYR A 16 -2.36 6.45 -1.78
C TYR A 16 -1.75 6.69 -3.16
N ARG A 17 -2.59 6.75 -4.20
CA ARG A 17 -2.14 7.00 -5.58
C ARG A 17 -1.36 8.31 -5.70
N ALA A 18 -1.85 9.38 -5.08
CA ALA A 18 -1.18 10.68 -5.11
C ALA A 18 0.19 10.63 -4.41
N VAL A 19 0.28 9.96 -3.26
CA VAL A 19 1.52 9.81 -2.50
C VAL A 19 2.55 8.99 -3.28
N ILE A 20 2.14 7.90 -3.94
CA ILE A 20 3.05 7.10 -4.76
C ILE A 20 3.66 7.92 -5.91
N ILE A 21 2.86 8.72 -6.63
CA ILE A 21 3.39 9.57 -7.71
C ILE A 21 4.39 10.61 -7.16
N ARG A 22 4.09 11.21 -5.99
CA ARG A 22 5.00 12.15 -5.32
C ARG A 22 6.29 11.49 -4.86
N ALA A 23 6.20 10.27 -4.32
CA ALA A 23 7.35 9.48 -3.90
C ALA A 23 8.26 9.11 -5.08
N ILE A 24 7.68 8.67 -6.21
CA ILE A 24 8.43 8.38 -7.45
C ILE A 24 9.20 9.64 -7.90
N ALA A 25 8.50 10.78 -7.99
CA ALA A 25 9.11 12.03 -8.41
C ALA A 25 10.22 12.52 -7.47
N LEU A 26 10.07 12.30 -6.15
CA LEU A 26 11.10 12.64 -5.17
C LEU A 26 12.30 11.69 -5.26
N ALA A 27 12.08 10.38 -5.39
CA ALA A 27 13.14 9.39 -5.50
C ALA A 27 14.02 9.58 -6.75
N TRP A 28 13.52 10.23 -7.80
CA TRP A 28 14.32 10.60 -8.97
C TRP A 28 15.34 11.71 -8.71
N LYS A 29 15.10 12.59 -7.72
CA LYS A 29 15.94 13.77 -7.46
C LYS A 29 16.67 13.72 -6.12
N ASP A 30 16.25 12.87 -5.19
CA ASP A 30 16.80 12.75 -3.85
C ASP A 30 17.27 11.31 -3.57
N PRO A 31 18.57 11.03 -3.70
CA PRO A 31 19.14 9.71 -3.43
C PRO A 31 19.00 9.27 -1.96
N ALA A 32 18.99 10.21 -1.01
CA ALA A 32 18.87 9.89 0.42
C ALA A 32 17.45 9.43 0.74
N PHE A 33 16.44 10.17 0.25
CA PHE A 33 15.05 9.71 0.32
C PHE A 33 14.86 8.38 -0.39
N LYS A 34 15.43 8.20 -1.58
CA LYS A 34 15.34 6.92 -2.31
C LYS A 34 15.88 5.77 -1.46
N ALA A 35 17.05 5.93 -0.84
CA ALA A 35 17.64 4.90 0.02
C ALA A 35 16.74 4.56 1.23
N GLU A 36 16.17 5.57 1.89
CA GLU A 36 15.25 5.34 3.01
C GLU A 36 13.95 4.68 2.55
N LEU A 37 13.44 5.06 1.38
CA LEU A 37 12.26 4.47 0.77
C LEU A 37 12.46 2.97 0.45
N PHE A 38 13.68 2.53 0.10
CA PHE A 38 13.99 1.10 -0.06
C PHE A 38 14.09 0.35 1.27
N LYS A 39 14.56 1.02 2.32
CA LYS A 39 14.83 0.41 3.62
C LYS A 39 13.56 0.29 4.47
N GLU A 40 12.84 1.39 4.64
CA GLU A 40 11.66 1.52 5.49
C GLU A 40 10.56 2.34 4.77
N PRO A 41 9.93 1.80 3.71
CA PRO A 41 9.05 2.56 2.83
C PRO A 41 7.87 3.22 3.55
N LYS A 42 7.23 2.53 4.50
CA LYS A 42 6.11 3.08 5.27
C LYS A 42 6.55 4.30 6.08
N SER A 43 7.69 4.20 6.77
CA SER A 43 8.26 5.29 7.57
C SER A 43 8.67 6.46 6.68
N ALA A 44 9.37 6.19 5.57
CA ALA A 44 9.78 7.21 4.61
C ALA A 44 8.58 8.02 4.06
N LEU A 45 7.48 7.34 3.70
CA LEU A 45 6.26 7.99 3.22
C LEU A 45 5.55 8.77 4.32
N LYS A 46 5.51 8.25 5.56
CA LYS A 46 4.91 8.93 6.70
C LYS A 46 5.67 10.20 7.07
N GLU A 47 6.99 10.14 7.20
CA GLU A 47 7.81 11.29 7.57
C GLU A 47 7.82 12.37 6.48
N THR A 48 7.86 11.96 5.22
CA THR A 48 7.98 12.89 4.09
C THR A 48 6.65 13.51 3.66
N PHE A 49 5.58 12.71 3.66
CA PHE A 49 4.28 13.12 3.11
C PHE A 49 3.16 13.16 4.14
N GLN A 50 3.46 12.87 5.42
CA GLN A 50 2.46 12.72 6.49
C GLN A 50 1.39 11.69 6.12
N TYR A 51 1.76 10.72 5.29
CA TYR A 51 0.87 9.66 4.83
C TYR A 51 0.98 8.47 5.76
N ASP A 52 -0.02 8.30 6.63
CA ASP A 52 -0.13 7.08 7.42
C ASP A 52 -0.70 5.97 6.54
N PHE A 53 0.05 4.87 6.43
CA PHE A 53 -0.34 3.79 5.56
C PHE A 53 -1.54 3.07 6.20
N PRO A 54 -2.73 3.16 5.60
CA PRO A 54 -4.02 2.79 6.23
C PRO A 54 -4.21 1.27 6.36
N TYR A 55 -3.30 0.50 5.77
CA TYR A 55 -3.41 -0.94 5.60
C TYR A 55 -2.15 -1.61 6.12
N ASP A 56 -2.31 -2.78 6.74
CA ASP A 56 -1.19 -3.67 7.01
C ASP A 56 -0.74 -4.40 5.73
N MET A 57 -0.34 -3.61 4.73
CA MET A 57 0.23 -4.12 3.49
C MET A 57 1.74 -4.14 3.62
N ASP A 58 2.36 -5.23 3.21
CA ASP A 58 3.80 -5.27 3.01
C ASP A 58 4.16 -4.41 1.77
N VAL A 59 4.96 -3.37 1.98
CA VAL A 59 5.36 -2.44 0.91
C VAL A 59 6.82 -2.71 0.62
N ASN A 60 7.08 -3.26 -0.56
CA ASN A 60 8.43 -3.52 -1.04
C ASN A 60 8.70 -2.65 -2.26
N VAL A 61 9.81 -1.91 -2.24
CA VAL A 61 10.21 -1.05 -3.35
C VAL A 61 11.22 -1.80 -4.20
N LEU A 62 10.96 -1.86 -5.50
CA LEU A 62 11.83 -2.51 -6.48
C LEU A 62 12.33 -1.47 -7.48
N ASP A 63 13.65 -1.36 -7.63
CA ASP A 63 14.27 -0.53 -8.67
C ASP A 63 14.57 -1.37 -9.92
N GLY A 64 14.71 -0.70 -11.06
CA GLY A 64 15.18 -1.31 -12.30
C GLY A 64 14.20 -2.29 -12.95
N SER A 65 13.03 -2.50 -12.37
CA SER A 65 11.94 -3.33 -12.91
C SER A 65 11.01 -2.58 -13.87
N ALA A 66 11.27 -1.30 -14.12
CA ALA A 66 10.50 -0.48 -15.05
C ALA A 66 11.41 0.30 -15.99
N ARG A 67 11.00 0.43 -17.26
CA ARG A 67 11.68 1.21 -18.29
C ARG A 67 10.67 2.08 -19.04
N TRP A 68 11.00 3.36 -19.20
CA TRP A 68 10.25 4.25 -20.10
C TRP A 68 10.56 3.90 -21.55
N SER A 69 9.54 3.53 -22.33
CA SER A 69 9.65 3.22 -23.76
C SER A 69 8.67 4.06 -24.58
N PRO A 70 9.04 5.31 -24.93
CA PRO A 70 8.17 6.22 -25.67
C PRO A 70 7.98 5.80 -27.13
N THR A 71 8.92 5.02 -27.68
CA THR A 71 9.02 4.73 -29.11
C THR A 71 8.29 3.45 -29.53
N SER A 72 8.15 2.46 -28.62
CA SER A 72 7.52 1.17 -28.92
C SER A 72 6.11 1.02 -28.37
N THR A 73 5.87 1.46 -27.13
CA THR A 73 4.61 1.24 -26.40
C THR A 73 3.97 2.54 -25.93
N VAL A 74 4.59 3.69 -26.21
CA VAL A 74 4.17 5.02 -25.73
C VAL A 74 3.88 5.01 -24.22
N GLY A 75 4.81 4.44 -23.43
CA GLY A 75 4.58 4.29 -21.99
C GLY A 75 5.68 3.56 -21.22
N TRP A 76 5.38 3.21 -19.97
CA TRP A 76 6.22 2.39 -19.11
C TRP A 76 6.08 0.91 -19.44
N THR A 77 7.20 0.22 -19.63
CA THR A 77 7.28 -1.24 -19.65
C THR A 77 7.78 -1.71 -18.29
N VAL A 78 7.06 -2.64 -17.64
CA VAL A 78 7.40 -3.15 -16.31
C VAL A 78 7.65 -4.65 -16.38
N THR A 79 8.74 -5.12 -15.77
CA THR A 79 9.15 -6.54 -15.74
C THR A 79 8.80 -7.23 -14.43
N ALA A 80 8.27 -6.50 -13.45
CA ALA A 80 7.73 -7.01 -12.20
C ALA A 80 6.28 -6.55 -12.00
N GLN A 81 5.46 -7.41 -11.38
CA GLN A 81 4.08 -7.06 -11.03
C GLN A 81 4.03 -6.57 -9.58
N ASN A 82 3.17 -5.60 -9.29
CA ASN A 82 2.81 -5.29 -7.91
C ASN A 82 2.05 -6.49 -7.33
N THR A 83 2.47 -6.97 -6.17
CA THR A 83 1.87 -8.15 -5.52
C THR A 83 1.18 -7.76 -4.22
N VAL A 84 -0.01 -8.33 -4.00
CA VAL A 84 -0.66 -8.36 -2.69
C VAL A 84 -0.52 -9.79 -2.15
N ARG A 85 -0.01 -9.93 -0.92
CA ARG A 85 0.09 -11.23 -0.25
C ARG A 85 -1.17 -11.47 0.58
N LEU A 86 -1.89 -12.54 0.28
CA LEU A 86 -3.02 -13.00 1.10
C LEU A 86 -2.54 -14.08 2.06
N VAL A 87 -2.85 -13.94 3.34
CA VAL A 87 -2.71 -15.01 4.33
C VAL A 87 -3.99 -15.85 4.27
N LEU A 88 -3.84 -17.17 4.08
CA LEU A 88 -4.95 -18.11 4.07
C LEU A 88 -4.90 -18.94 5.35
N PRO A 89 -5.88 -18.82 6.27
CA PRO A 89 -5.92 -19.63 7.46
C PRO A 89 -6.25 -21.10 7.12
N PRO A 90 -5.78 -22.08 7.91
CA PRO A 90 -6.20 -23.46 7.77
C PRO A 90 -7.69 -23.61 8.08
N LYS A 91 -8.31 -24.69 7.59
CA LYS A 91 -9.71 -24.99 7.93
C LYS A 91 -9.83 -25.24 9.45
N PRO A 92 -10.79 -24.61 10.15
CA PRO A 92 -11.05 -24.86 11.57
C PRO A 92 -11.79 -26.19 11.78
N GLU A 93 -12.04 -26.56 13.03
CA GLU A 93 -12.83 -27.75 13.36
C GLU A 93 -14.28 -27.64 12.83
N ALA A 94 -14.92 -28.79 12.60
CA ALA A 94 -16.26 -28.83 12.04
C ALA A 94 -17.28 -28.21 13.01
N GLY A 95 -18.06 -27.24 12.52
CA GLY A 95 -19.03 -26.49 13.31
C GLY A 95 -18.51 -25.12 13.79
N GLU A 96 -17.21 -24.86 13.69
CA GLU A 96 -16.60 -23.57 14.08
C GLU A 96 -16.40 -22.61 12.91
N GLU A 97 -16.66 -23.04 11.66
CA GLU A 97 -16.30 -22.30 10.46
C GLU A 97 -16.86 -20.87 10.44
N ALA A 98 -18.13 -20.69 10.81
CA ALA A 98 -18.78 -19.38 10.80
C ALA A 98 -18.13 -18.40 11.79
N VAL A 99 -17.81 -18.86 13.01
CA VAL A 99 -17.16 -18.04 14.04
C VAL A 99 -15.73 -17.73 13.62
N ALA A 100 -14.98 -18.73 13.15
CA ALA A 100 -13.61 -18.56 12.68
C ALA A 100 -13.52 -17.53 11.53
N LEU A 101 -14.42 -17.60 10.55
CA LEU A 101 -14.50 -16.63 9.45
C LEU A 101 -14.88 -15.22 9.94
N ALA A 102 -15.85 -15.11 10.85
CA ALA A 102 -16.26 -13.82 11.41
C ALA A 102 -15.11 -13.15 12.18
N THR A 103 -14.40 -13.91 13.01
CA THR A 103 -13.24 -13.43 13.76
C THR A 103 -12.08 -13.06 12.82
N TYR A 104 -11.78 -13.89 11.83
CA TYR A 104 -10.73 -13.60 10.84
C TYR A 104 -11.03 -12.30 10.08
N ASN A 105 -12.28 -12.09 9.66
CA ASN A 105 -12.70 -10.85 9.02
C ASN A 105 -12.50 -9.64 9.95
N ALA A 106 -12.93 -9.74 11.21
CA ALA A 106 -12.81 -8.65 12.18
C ALA A 106 -11.36 -8.29 12.53
N GLN A 107 -10.47 -9.27 12.58
CA GLN A 107 -9.08 -9.09 13.03
C GLN A 107 -8.10 -8.81 11.89
N HIS A 108 -8.31 -9.36 10.70
CA HIS A 108 -7.29 -9.36 9.63
C HIS A 108 -7.74 -8.71 8.31
N LEU A 109 -9.05 -8.59 8.06
CA LEU A 109 -9.58 -7.95 6.85
C LEU A 109 -10.09 -6.53 7.12
N THR A 110 -9.90 -6.03 8.34
CA THR A 110 -10.27 -4.66 8.71
C THR A 110 -9.26 -3.68 8.14
N PHE A 111 -9.73 -2.83 7.24
CA PHE A 111 -9.03 -1.63 6.81
C PHE A 111 -9.14 -0.62 7.96
N LEU A 112 -8.06 -0.37 8.69
CA LEU A 112 -8.08 0.51 9.85
C LEU A 112 -8.40 1.94 9.42
N THR A 113 -9.66 2.36 9.56
CA THR A 113 -10.04 3.77 9.71
C THR A 113 -10.06 4.09 11.20
N ASN A 114 -8.89 4.11 11.84
CA ASN A 114 -8.83 4.49 13.25
C ASN A 114 -8.60 6.01 13.41
N TYR A 115 -9.66 6.63 13.94
CA TYR A 115 -9.83 7.83 14.77
C TYR A 115 -8.62 8.70 15.09
#